data_AF-A0AA51JP33-F1
#
_entry.id   AF-A0AA51JP33-F1
#
_cell.length_a   1.000
_cell.length_b   1.000
_cell.length_c   1.000
_cell.angle_alpha   90.00
_cell.angle_beta   90.00
_cell.angle_gamma   90.00
#
_symmetry.space_group_name_H-M   'P 1'
#
loop_
_entity.id
_entity.type
_entity.pdbx_description
1 polymer ?
#
loop_
_entity_poly.entity_id
_entity_poly.type
_entity_poly.pdbx_seq_one_letter_code
_entity_poly.pdbx_strand_id
1 'polypeptide(L)' 'PSQTDVQVFEAVGKAVAGSLPHASRWYNHIASYTPAERNSWAAGVSPLNAGAKPTTSATAPKDDDDDDDVDLFGSGDEE' A
#
# COMPACT_ATOMS: atom_id res chain seq x y z
N PRO A 1 0.32 -9.50 8.23
CA PRO A 1 0.49 -8.38 9.17
C PRO A 1 1.97 -8.16 9.50
N SER A 2 2.39 -6.92 9.72
CA SER A 2 3.77 -6.46 9.91
C SER A 2 3.85 -5.40 11.02
N GLN A 3 5.05 -5.01 11.46
CA GLN A 3 5.22 -3.91 12.43
C GLN A 3 4.60 -2.59 11.94
N THR A 4 4.55 -2.35 10.63
CA THR A 4 3.84 -1.21 10.06
C THR A 4 2.35 -1.24 10.38
N ASP A 5 1.70 -2.41 10.29
CA ASP A 5 0.28 -2.55 10.61
C ASP A 5 0.00 -2.23 12.08
N VAL A 6 0.91 -2.59 12.99
CA VAL A 6 0.81 -2.26 14.42
C VAL A 6 0.85 -0.75 14.62
N GLN A 7 1.81 -0.07 14.00
CA GLN A 7 1.94 1.39 14.09
C GLN A 7 0.72 2.11 13.52
N VAL A 8 0.21 1.68 12.36
CA VAL A 8 -1.00 2.28 11.76
C VAL A 8 -2.21 1.99 12.65
N PHE A 9 -2.32 0.79 13.22
CA PHE A 9 -3.42 0.43 14.11
C PHE A 9 -3.44 1.28 15.39
N GLU A 10 -2.27 1.51 15.98
CA GLU A 10 -2.10 2.40 17.13
C GLU A 10 -2.40 3.86 16.79
N ALA A 11 -1.96 4.34 15.62
CA ALA A 11 -2.23 5.70 15.15
C ALA A 11 -3.71 5.95 14.88
N VAL A 12 -4.42 4.95 14.36
CA VAL A 12 -5.87 5.01 14.11
C VAL A 12 -6.65 5.05 15.43
N GLY A 13 -6.23 4.29 16.44
CA GLY A 13 -6.69 4.37 17.84
C GLY A 13 -8.15 4.00 18.13
N LYS A 14 -9.05 4.07 17.15
CA LYS A 14 -10.48 3.73 17.25
C LYS A 14 -10.95 3.04 15.96
N ALA A 15 -12.04 2.29 16.06
CA ALA A 15 -12.62 1.60 14.90
C ALA A 15 -12.94 2.58 13.76
N VAL A 16 -12.51 2.24 12.55
CA VAL A 16 -12.71 3.06 11.36
C VAL A 16 -14.19 3.07 10.97
N ALA A 17 -14.72 4.27 10.71
CA ALA A 17 -16.12 4.50 10.36
C ALA A 17 -16.56 3.67 9.14
N GLY A 18 -17.83 3.27 9.14
CA GLY A 18 -18.39 2.31 8.17
C GLY A 18 -18.38 2.74 6.70
N SER A 19 -17.97 3.97 6.39
CA SER A 19 -17.76 4.43 5.01
C SER A 19 -16.51 3.85 4.35
N LEU A 20 -15.63 3.17 5.11
CA LEU A 20 -14.39 2.58 4.62
C LEU A 20 -14.36 1.06 4.87
N PRO A 21 -15.08 0.25 4.07
CA PRO A 21 -15.29 -1.17 4.34
C PRO A 21 -13.98 -1.97 4.41
N HIS A 22 -13.01 -1.63 3.55
CA HIS A 22 -11.68 -2.29 3.55
C HIS A 22 -10.86 -1.92 4.77
N ALA A 23 -10.90 -0.65 5.21
CA ALA A 23 -10.18 -0.20 6.39
C ALA A 23 -10.80 -0.78 7.67
N SER A 24 -12.13 -0.86 7.76
CA SER A 24 -12.81 -1.53 8.87
C SER A 24 -12.49 -3.02 8.91
N ARG A 25 -12.44 -3.72 7.76
CA ARG A 25 -12.04 -5.12 7.69
C ARG A 25 -10.60 -5.34 8.15
N TRP A 26 -9.67 -4.50 7.68
CA TRP A 26 -8.28 -4.54 8.13
C TRP A 26 -8.14 -4.23 9.62
N TYR A 27 -8.82 -3.19 10.14
CA TYR A 27 -8.78 -2.84 11.56
C TYR A 27 -9.26 -4.00 12.44
N ASN A 28 -10.38 -4.62 12.06
CA ASN A 28 -10.91 -5.79 12.78
C ASN A 28 -9.96 -6.99 12.70
N HIS A 29 -9.30 -7.18 11.55
CA HIS A 29 -8.30 -8.22 11.39
C HIS A 29 -7.09 -7.99 12.32
N ILE A 30 -6.53 -6.77 12.39
CA ILE A 30 -5.41 -6.46 13.28
C ILE A 30 -5.82 -6.49 14.76
N ALA A 31 -7.03 -6.03 15.08
CA ALA A 31 -7.59 -6.07 16.44
C ALA A 31 -7.80 -7.50 16.97
N SER A 32 -7.99 -8.48 16.09
CA SER A 32 -8.16 -9.89 16.48
C SER A 32 -6.91 -10.52 17.11
N TYR A 33 -5.74 -9.92 16.89
CA TYR A 33 -4.47 -10.41 17.41
C TYR A 33 -4.16 -9.81 18.78
N THR A 34 -3.60 -10.65 19.66
CA THR A 34 -3.12 -10.21 20.96
C THR A 34 -1.93 -9.26 20.82
N PRO A 35 -1.66 -8.40 21.83
CA PRO A 35 -0.48 -7.55 21.82
C PRO A 35 0.82 -8.36 21.70
N ALA A 36 0.89 -9.55 22.29
CA ALA A 36 2.09 -10.40 22.22
C ALA A 36 2.36 -10.91 20.79
N GLU A 37 1.32 -11.32 20.06
CA GLU A 37 1.45 -11.74 18.66
C GLU A 37 1.83 -10.55 17.76
N ARG A 38 1.26 -9.37 18.02
CA ARG A 38 1.62 -8.16 17.27
C ARG A 38 3.08 -7.75 17.46
N ASN A 39 3.63 -7.95 18.66
CA ASN A 39 5.04 -7.69 18.95
C ASN A 39 5.99 -8.72 18.30
N SER A 40 5.53 -9.92 17.95
CA SER A 40 6.37 -10.93 17.31
C SER A 40 6.42 -10.83 15.79
N TRP A 41 5.64 -9.93 15.19
CA TRP A 41 5.63 -9.74 13.74
C TRP A 41 6.93 -9.14 13.23
N ALA A 42 7.31 -9.56 12.01
CA ALA A 42 8.53 -9.11 11.36
C ALA A 42 8.61 -7.57 11.32
N ALA A 43 9.74 -7.06 11.79
CA ALA A 43 10.09 -5.65 11.67
C ALA A 43 10.30 -5.32 10.19
N GLY A 44 9.32 -4.60 9.63
CA GLY A 44 9.41 -4.04 8.28
C GLY A 44 9.80 -2.57 8.35
N VAL A 45 10.35 -2.05 7.25
CA VAL A 45 10.55 -0.62 7.11
C VAL A 45 9.16 0.03 7.08
N SER A 46 8.82 0.79 8.12
CA SER A 46 7.54 1.47 8.15
C SER A 46 7.57 2.66 7.18
N PRO A 47 6.66 2.75 6.21
CA PRO A 47 6.51 3.91 5.34
C PRO A 47 6.16 5.19 6.14
N LEU A 48 5.72 5.06 7.40
CA LEU A 48 5.53 6.19 8.31
C LEU A 48 6.86 6.77 8.81
N ASN A 49 7.87 5.92 9.00
CA ASN A 49 9.20 6.31 9.47
C ASN A 49 10.18 6.62 8.34
N ALA A 50 9.98 6.02 7.16
CA ALA A 50 10.86 6.21 5.99
C ALA A 50 10.62 7.53 5.24
N GLY A 51 9.73 8.39 5.74
CA GLY A 51 9.24 9.55 5.02
C GLY A 51 8.15 9.12 4.04
N ALA A 52 6.98 9.73 4.19
CA ALA A 52 5.85 9.60 3.28
C ALA A 52 6.21 10.11 1.88
N LYS A 53 7.03 9.36 1.13
CA LYS A 53 7.08 9.51 -0.32
C LYS A 53 5.89 8.72 -0.82
N PRO A 54 4.85 9.36 -1.38
CA PRO A 54 3.77 8.63 -2.00
C PRO A 54 4.39 7.70 -3.04
N THR A 55 4.01 6.42 -3.03
CA THR A 55 4.32 5.46 -4.09
C THR A 55 3.49 5.79 -5.34
N THR A 56 3.45 7.06 -5.72
CA THR A 56 3.08 7.47 -7.07
C THR A 56 4.40 7.73 -7.77
N SER A 57 5.02 6.65 -8.27
CA SER A 57 6.05 6.79 -9.29
C SER A 57 5.35 7.17 -10.59
N ALA A 58 4.88 8.42 -10.67
CA ALA A 58 4.73 9.10 -11.94
C ALA A 58 6.14 9.58 -12.33
N THR A 59 6.45 9.45 -13.62
CA THR A 59 7.72 9.77 -14.29
C THR A 59 8.73 8.61 -14.32
N ALA A 60 8.59 7.78 -15.35
CA ALA A 60 9.69 7.05 -15.95
C ALA A 60 10.82 8.02 -16.33
N PRO A 61 12.11 7.63 -16.27
CA PRO A 61 13.16 8.43 -16.88
C PRO A 61 12.86 8.53 -18.38
N LYS A 62 12.77 9.76 -18.90
CA LYS A 62 13.05 9.98 -20.33
C LYS A 62 14.53 9.68 -20.52
N ASP A 63 14.82 8.47 -20.96
CA ASP A 63 15.97 8.25 -21.82
C ASP A 63 15.48 8.62 -23.23
N ASP A 64 16.05 9.68 -23.78
CA ASP A 64 16.04 9.92 -25.21
C ASP A 64 16.95 8.85 -25.83
N ASP A 65 16.35 7.82 -26.45
CA ASP A 65 16.50 7.47 -27.86
C ASP A 65 16.01 6.03 -28.12
N ASP A 66 15.08 5.94 -29.08
CA ASP A 66 14.74 4.80 -29.95
C ASP A 66 14.91 3.37 -29.42
N ASP A 67 13.78 2.71 -29.11
CA ASP A 67 13.50 1.36 -29.64
C ASP A 67 12.01 1.01 -29.44
N ASP A 68 11.28 1.08 -30.55
CA ASP A 68 10.21 0.19 -30.99
C ASP A 68 9.02 -0.09 -30.05
N ASP A 69 7.90 0.58 -30.36
CA ASP A 69 6.61 -0.06 -30.65
C ASP A 69 6.18 -1.25 -29.77
N VAL A 70 6.14 -1.05 -28.44
CA VAL A 70 5.36 -1.93 -27.56
C VAL A 70 3.94 -1.40 -27.40
N ASP A 71 3.17 -1.43 -28.49
CA ASP A 71 1.71 -1.32 -28.43
C ASP A 71 1.12 -2.60 -27.79
N LEU A 72 0.96 -2.54 -26.47
CA LEU A 72 0.48 -3.65 -25.63
C LEU A 72 -1.02 -3.56 -25.31
N PHE A 73 -1.75 -2.61 -25.90
CA PHE A 73 -3.20 -2.52 -25.76
C PHE A 73 -3.82 -2.13 -27.09
N GLY A 74 -3.98 -3.14 -27.94
CA GLY A 74 -4.48 -3.04 -29.30
C GLY A 74 -5.57 -2.00 -29.49
N SER A 75 -5.24 -1.00 -30.28
CA SER A 75 -6.24 -0.19 -30.97
C SER A 75 -6.53 -0.89 -32.30
N GLY A 76 -7.44 -1.86 -32.24
CA GLY A 76 -8.21 -2.22 -33.42
C GLY A 76 -9.08 -1.02 -33.81
N ASP A 77 -8.77 -0.44 -34.96
CA ASP A 77 -9.55 0.56 -35.70
C ASP A 77 -9.41 0.12 -37.17
N GLU A 78 -10.29 -0.77 -37.62
CA GLU A 78 -11.41 -0.46 -38.52
C GLU A 78 -10.98 -0.10 -39.95
N GLU A 79 -10.71 -1.12 -40.77
CA GLU A 79 -11.23 -1.27 -42.15
C GLU A 79 -11.50 -2.76 -42.47
#